data_AF-A0A2H0PAR8-F1
#
_entry.id   AF-A0A2H0PAR8-F1
#
_cell.length_a   1.000
_cell.length_b   1.000
_cell.length_c   1.000
_cell.angle_alpha   90.00
_cell.angle_beta   90.00
_cell.angle_gamma   90.00
#
_symmetry.space_group_name_H-M   'P 1'
#
loop_
_entity.id
_entity.type
_entity.pdbx_description
1 polymer ?
#
loop_
_entity_poly.entity_id
_entity_poly.type
_entity_poly.pdbx_seq_one_letter_code
_entity_poly.pdbx_strand_id
1 'polypeptide(L)'
;MVNAIQEVYRLQGVTVSDRHIECIVRQMLQNVKVDNSGDTSFLKGEIVNRFTFASENRATKEKGGKEAQAEPVLLGITKASLASSSFISAASFQETTRVLTQAATTSQIDYLKGLKENVIIGHMIPAGTGLQAREKLIELAAQASSATQS
;
A
#
# COMPACT_ATOMS: atom_id res chain seq x y z
N MET A 1 1.67 10.26 19.87
CA MET A 1 2.01 8.81 19.78
C MET A 1 3.50 8.57 19.90
N VAL A 2 4.35 9.18 19.06
CA VAL A 2 5.81 8.98 19.08
C VAL A 2 6.40 9.21 20.48
N ASN A 3 6.11 10.34 21.12
CA ASN A 3 6.64 10.67 22.45
C ASN A 3 6.30 9.61 23.53
N ALA A 4 5.07 9.07 23.51
CA ALA A 4 4.63 8.09 24.50
C ALA A 4 5.35 6.74 24.32
N ILE A 5 5.56 6.29 23.08
CA ILE A 5 6.32 5.07 22.80
C ILE A 5 7.80 5.28 23.18
N GLN A 6 8.34 6.46 22.85
CA GLN A 6 9.72 6.83 23.12
C GLN A 6 10.03 6.87 24.62
N GLU A 7 9.08 7.34 25.43
CA GLU A 7 9.21 7.37 26.89
C GLU A 7 9.37 5.96 27.48
N VAL A 8 8.59 4.98 27.01
CA VAL A 8 8.69 3.58 27.47
C VAL A 8 10.07 2.99 27.14
N TYR A 9 10.59 3.22 25.92
CA TYR A 9 11.93 2.73 25.55
C TYR A 9 13.04 3.41 26.36
N ARG A 10 12.92 4.72 26.60
CA ARG A 10 13.86 5.47 27.44
C ARG A 10 13.86 4.96 28.88
N LEU A 11 12.69 4.64 29.44
CA LEU A 11 12.57 4.05 30.78
C LEU A 11 13.26 2.68 30.89
N GLN A 12 13.33 1.93 29.79
CA GLN A 12 14.05 0.66 29.72
C GLN A 12 15.55 0.82 29.37
N GLY A 13 16.04 2.05 29.26
CA GLY A 13 17.44 2.34 28.90
C GLY A 13 17.78 2.06 27.43
N VAL A 14 16.78 1.86 26.56
CA VAL A 14 16.98 1.55 25.15
C VAL A 14 16.81 2.82 24.31
N THR A 15 17.82 3.16 23.53
CA THR A 15 17.77 4.30 22.60
C THR A 15 17.24 3.85 21.24
N VAL A 16 16.07 4.36 20.84
CA VAL A 16 15.47 4.13 19.52
C VAL A 16 15.36 5.47 18.78
N SER A 17 15.74 5.51 17.50
CA SER A 17 15.54 6.71 16.68
C SER A 17 14.06 6.92 16.36
N ASP A 18 13.59 8.16 16.48
CA ASP A 18 12.20 8.54 16.17
C ASP A 18 11.80 8.14 14.74
N ARG A 19 12.76 8.12 13.80
CA ARG A 19 12.53 7.69 12.40
C ARG A 19 11.93 6.28 12.30
N HIS A 20 12.29 5.37 13.20
CA HIS A 20 11.73 4.01 13.19
C HIS A 20 10.27 4.02 13.64
N ILE A 21 9.95 4.79 14.67
CA ILE A 21 8.59 4.91 15.18
C ILE A 21 7.71 5.63 14.15
N GLU A 22 8.21 6.68 13.53
CA GLU A 22 7.54 7.40 12.45
C GLU A 22 7.25 6.49 11.25
N CYS A 23 8.18 5.59 10.90
CA CYS A 23 7.97 4.60 9.83
C CYS A 23 6.77 3.68 10.15
N ILE A 24 6.65 3.22 11.40
CA ILE A 24 5.53 2.39 11.85
C ILE A 24 4.22 3.20 11.88
N VAL A 25 4.24 4.41 12.43
CA VAL A 25 3.05 5.28 12.48
C VAL A 25 2.57 5.64 11.08
N ARG A 26 3.50 5.87 10.13
CA ARG A 26 3.17 6.06 8.72
C ARG A 26 2.44 4.84 8.14
N GLN A 27 2.84 3.62 8.49
CA GLN A 27 2.16 2.40 8.08
C GLN A 27 0.74 2.30 8.67
N MET A 28 0.54 2.77 9.90
CA MET A 28 -0.77 2.83 10.56
C MET A 28 -1.74 3.87 9.95
N LEU A 29 -1.21 4.90 9.27
CA LEU A 29 -1.95 5.98 8.63
C LEU A 29 -2.09 5.83 7.10
N GLN A 30 -1.82 4.64 6.54
CA GLN A 30 -1.86 4.44 5.08
C GLN A 30 -3.26 4.45 4.46
N ASN A 31 -4.31 4.37 5.27
CA ASN A 31 -5.67 4.28 4.78
C ASN A 31 -6.47 5.54 5.09
N VAL A 32 -7.46 5.81 4.24
CA VAL A 32 -8.42 6.88 4.39
C VAL A 32 -9.82 6.28 4.38
N LYS A 33 -10.73 6.86 5.16
CA LYS A 33 -12.14 6.51 5.18
C LYS A 33 -12.91 7.53 4.35
N VAL A 34 -13.65 7.06 3.34
CA VAL A 34 -14.41 7.91 2.43
C VAL A 34 -15.60 8.51 3.16
N ASP A 35 -15.73 9.84 3.15
CA ASP A 35 -16.88 10.55 3.70
C ASP A 35 -17.90 10.88 2.60
N ASN A 36 -17.41 11.30 1.43
CA ASN A 36 -18.23 11.57 0.26
C ASN A 36 -17.59 10.93 -0.98
N SER A 37 -18.35 10.14 -1.72
CA SER A 37 -17.89 9.42 -2.92
C SER A 37 -17.72 10.32 -4.14
N GLY A 38 -18.38 11.49 -4.19
CA GLY A 38 -18.40 12.32 -5.40
C GLY A 38 -18.86 11.50 -6.62
N ASP A 39 -18.16 11.62 -7.73
CA ASP A 39 -18.38 10.85 -8.96
C ASP A 39 -17.37 9.68 -9.11
N THR A 40 -16.69 9.29 -8.02
CA THR A 40 -15.77 8.15 -8.02
C THR A 40 -16.50 6.83 -7.81
N SER A 41 -15.79 5.71 -8.00
CA SER A 41 -16.29 4.37 -7.73
C SER A 41 -16.37 4.00 -6.24
N PHE A 42 -15.96 4.88 -5.33
CA PHE A 42 -15.91 4.59 -3.90
C PHE A 42 -17.28 4.60 -3.23
N LEU A 43 -17.40 3.84 -2.13
CA LEU A 43 -18.58 3.85 -1.27
C LEU A 43 -18.35 4.72 -0.03
N LYS A 44 -19.42 5.38 0.44
CA LYS A 44 -19.37 6.13 1.70
C LYS A 44 -19.07 5.18 2.87
N GLY A 45 -18.08 5.54 3.68
CA GLY A 45 -17.60 4.74 4.81
C GLY A 45 -16.58 3.67 4.44
N GLU A 46 -16.25 3.51 3.15
CA GLU A 46 -15.24 2.57 2.70
C GLU A 46 -13.85 3.00 3.17
N ILE A 47 -13.03 2.02 3.59
CA ILE A 47 -11.64 2.24 3.96
C ILE A 47 -10.76 1.79 2.81
N VAL A 48 -10.06 2.73 2.20
CA VAL A 48 -9.22 2.48 1.03
C VAL A 48 -7.80 2.99 1.25
N ASN A 49 -6.86 2.41 0.52
CA ASN A 49 -5.48 2.87 0.56
C ASN A 49 -5.38 4.31 0.03
N ARG A 50 -4.63 5.17 0.72
CA ARG A 50 -4.46 6.58 0.36
C ARG A 50 -3.93 6.79 -1.06
N PHE A 51 -3.05 5.91 -1.54
CA PHE A 51 -2.48 6.02 -2.88
C PHE A 51 -3.50 5.66 -3.96
N THR A 52 -4.30 4.61 -3.73
CA THR A 52 -5.41 4.22 -4.62
C THR A 52 -6.46 5.33 -4.67
N PHE A 53 -6.85 5.86 -3.51
CA PHE A 53 -7.77 6.99 -3.40
C PHE A 53 -7.30 8.21 -4.19
N ALA A 54 -6.02 8.60 -4.02
CA ALA A 54 -5.46 9.73 -4.73
C ALA A 54 -5.40 9.49 -6.26
N SER A 55 -5.12 8.26 -6.70
CA SER A 55 -5.07 7.94 -8.12
C SER A 55 -6.45 7.98 -8.78
N GLU A 56 -7.47 7.44 -8.12
CA GLU A 56 -8.86 7.46 -8.60
C GLU A 56 -9.38 8.90 -8.66
N ASN A 57 -9.18 9.70 -7.61
CA ASN A 57 -9.59 11.11 -7.59
C ASN A 57 -8.96 11.91 -8.73
N ARG A 58 -7.65 11.71 -8.99
CA ARG A 58 -6.97 12.34 -10.11
C ARG A 58 -7.62 11.95 -11.44
N ALA A 59 -7.91 10.66 -11.65
CA ALA A 59 -8.55 10.19 -12.88
C ALA A 59 -9.98 10.75 -13.06
N THR A 60 -10.76 10.85 -11.97
CA THR A 60 -12.11 11.45 -12.00
C THR A 60 -12.05 12.94 -12.31
N LYS A 61 -11.09 13.65 -11.72
CA LYS A 61 -10.87 15.08 -11.99
C LYS A 61 -10.49 15.35 -13.44
N GLU A 62 -9.62 14.52 -14.02
CA GLU A 62 -9.22 14.61 -15.44
C GLU A 62 -10.42 14.42 -16.39
N LYS A 63 -11.42 13.64 -15.97
CA LYS A 63 -12.70 13.47 -16.70
C LYS A 63 -13.71 14.58 -16.43
N GLY A 64 -13.37 15.57 -15.60
CA GLY A 64 -14.26 16.69 -15.22
C GLY A 64 -15.30 16.34 -14.15
N GLY A 65 -15.18 15.17 -13.50
CA GLY A 65 -16.06 14.76 -12.41
C GLY A 65 -15.67 15.35 -11.05
N LYS A 66 -16.54 15.18 -10.06
CA LYS A 66 -16.31 15.59 -8.67
C LYS A 66 -15.46 14.56 -7.92
N GLU A 67 -14.37 15.03 -7.34
CA GLU A 67 -13.45 14.24 -6.51
C GLU A 67 -14.15 13.73 -5.23
N ALA A 68 -13.79 12.53 -4.77
CA ALA A 68 -14.21 12.01 -3.48
C ALA A 68 -13.49 12.75 -2.33
N GLN A 69 -14.16 12.82 -1.18
CA GLN A 69 -13.61 13.36 0.06
C GLN A 69 -13.45 12.23 1.07
N ALA A 70 -12.31 12.20 1.76
CA ALA A 70 -11.99 11.18 2.74
C ALA A 70 -11.17 11.74 3.90
N GLU A 71 -11.29 11.11 5.06
CA GLU A 71 -10.55 11.44 6.27
C GLU A 71 -9.46 10.37 6.54
N PRO A 72 -8.23 10.74 6.93
CA PRO A 72 -7.22 9.76 7.34
C PRO A 72 -7.69 8.95 8.53
N VAL A 73 -7.52 7.62 8.47
CA VAL A 73 -7.86 6.72 9.58
C VAL A 73 -6.61 6.07 10.15
N LEU A 74 -6.47 6.13 11.47
CA LEU A 74 -5.41 5.41 12.19
C LEU A 74 -5.85 3.97 12.44
N LEU A 75 -5.20 3.02 11.77
CA LEU A 75 -5.42 1.60 11.99
C LEU A 75 -4.31 1.03 12.88
N GLY A 76 -4.69 0.18 13.85
CA GLY A 76 -3.73 -0.63 14.60
C GLY A 76 -2.86 -1.48 13.67
N ILE A 77 -1.64 -1.83 14.08
CA ILE A 77 -0.65 -2.53 13.24
C ILE A 77 -1.23 -3.80 12.60
N THR A 78 -1.98 -4.60 13.36
CA THR A 78 -2.64 -5.81 12.86
C THR A 78 -3.64 -5.50 11.74
N LYS A 79 -4.52 -4.51 11.96
CA LYS A 79 -5.54 -4.13 10.98
C LYS A 79 -4.92 -3.45 9.75
N ALA A 80 -3.89 -2.64 9.94
CA ALA A 80 -3.12 -2.04 8.85
C ALA A 80 -2.41 -3.09 7.99
N SER A 81 -1.91 -4.17 8.60
CA SER A 81 -1.24 -5.27 7.89
C SER A 81 -2.21 -6.12 7.06
N LEU A 82 -3.42 -6.34 7.57
CA LEU A 82 -4.49 -7.04 6.85
C LEU A 82 -5.09 -6.20 5.72
N ALA A 83 -5.09 -4.87 5.85
CA ALA A 83 -5.53 -3.92 4.83
C ALA A 83 -4.45 -3.62 3.76
N SER A 84 -3.45 -4.49 3.62
CA SER A 84 -2.44 -4.36 2.56
C SER A 84 -3.07 -4.52 1.17
N SER A 85 -2.51 -3.83 0.17
CA SER A 85 -2.95 -3.94 -1.22
C SER A 85 -2.60 -5.28 -1.88
N SER A 86 -1.63 -6.00 -1.32
CA SER A 86 -1.28 -7.36 -1.79
C SER A 86 -2.01 -8.38 -0.92
N PHE A 87 -2.96 -9.10 -1.53
CA PHE A 87 -3.68 -10.16 -0.84
C PHE A 87 -2.76 -11.36 -0.54
N ILE A 88 -1.72 -11.59 -1.35
CA ILE A 88 -0.71 -12.64 -1.10
C ILE A 88 0.05 -12.31 0.19
N SER A 89 0.52 -11.07 0.30
CA SER A 89 1.20 -10.56 1.49
C SER A 89 0.28 -10.54 2.71
N ALA A 90 -0.99 -10.14 2.56
CA ALA A 90 -1.96 -10.13 3.66
C ALA A 90 -2.28 -11.56 4.15
N ALA A 91 -2.51 -12.51 3.23
CA ALA A 91 -2.82 -13.90 3.54
C ALA A 91 -1.66 -14.63 4.25
N SER A 92 -0.42 -14.20 4.00
CA SER A 92 0.78 -14.70 4.68
C SER A 92 0.91 -14.24 6.14
N PHE A 93 0.20 -13.17 6.53
CA PHE A 93 0.27 -12.64 7.89
C PHE A 93 -0.69 -13.38 8.81
N GLN A 94 -2.00 -13.25 8.59
CA GLN A 94 -3.08 -13.85 9.38
C GLN A 94 -4.35 -14.02 8.53
N GLU A 95 -5.35 -14.74 9.06
CA GLU A 95 -6.70 -14.88 8.49
C GLU A 95 -6.72 -15.39 7.02
N THR A 96 -5.78 -16.28 6.69
CA THR A 96 -5.52 -16.77 5.33
C THR A 96 -6.78 -17.17 4.55
N THR A 97 -7.67 -17.97 5.16
CA THR A 97 -8.92 -18.40 4.50
C THR A 97 -9.80 -17.21 4.14
N ARG A 98 -10.01 -16.26 5.06
CA ARG A 98 -10.86 -15.08 4.80
C ARG A 98 -10.29 -14.21 3.69
N VAL A 99 -8.97 -13.97 3.72
CA VAL A 99 -8.28 -13.13 2.73
C VAL A 99 -8.36 -13.74 1.33
N LEU A 100 -8.08 -15.05 1.21
CA LEU A 100 -8.12 -15.73 -0.09
C LEU A 100 -9.55 -15.86 -0.64
N THR A 101 -10.54 -16.13 0.19
CA THR A 101 -11.95 -16.15 -0.23
C THR A 101 -12.37 -14.78 -0.77
N GLN A 102 -12.06 -13.69 -0.06
CA GLN A 102 -12.40 -12.35 -0.51
C GLN A 102 -11.71 -12.02 -1.84
N ALA A 103 -10.42 -12.33 -1.98
CA ALA A 103 -9.67 -12.10 -3.20
C ALA A 103 -10.26 -12.88 -4.40
N ALA A 104 -10.67 -14.13 -4.19
CA ALA A 104 -11.33 -14.95 -5.21
C ALA A 104 -12.69 -14.37 -5.62
N THR A 105 -13.54 -14.01 -4.65
CA THR A 105 -14.88 -13.45 -4.92
C THR A 105 -14.83 -12.10 -5.62
N THR A 106 -13.84 -11.27 -5.31
CA THR A 106 -13.67 -9.94 -5.92
C THR A 106 -12.74 -9.93 -7.13
N SER A 107 -12.24 -11.10 -7.56
CA SER A 107 -11.28 -11.24 -8.67
C SER A 107 -10.08 -10.28 -8.52
N GLN A 108 -9.54 -10.19 -7.31
CA GLN A 108 -8.40 -9.32 -7.04
C GLN A 108 -7.14 -9.77 -7.78
N ILE A 109 -6.39 -8.78 -8.26
CA ILE A 109 -5.11 -8.98 -8.96
C ILE A 109 -4.00 -8.44 -8.07
N ASP A 110 -2.98 -9.26 -7.84
CA ASP A 110 -1.75 -8.85 -7.15
C ASP A 110 -0.69 -8.45 -8.16
N TYR A 111 -0.15 -7.23 -8.03
CA TYR A 111 0.83 -6.67 -8.97
C TYR A 111 2.29 -6.86 -8.52
N LEU A 112 2.54 -7.63 -7.46
CA LEU A 112 3.89 -7.97 -6.98
C LEU A 112 4.81 -6.74 -6.77
N LYS A 113 4.28 -5.67 -6.17
CA LYS A 113 5.01 -4.42 -5.92
C LYS A 113 5.76 -4.39 -4.58
N GLY A 114 5.42 -5.29 -3.67
CA GLY A 114 5.93 -5.39 -2.31
C GLY A 114 7.00 -6.47 -2.13
N LEU A 115 7.54 -6.54 -0.91
CA LEU A 115 8.63 -7.47 -0.58
C LEU A 115 8.12 -8.91 -0.43
N LYS A 116 7.09 -9.12 0.40
CA LYS A 116 6.65 -10.47 0.82
C LYS A 116 6.10 -11.30 -0.34
N GLU A 117 5.22 -10.72 -1.15
CA GLU A 117 4.71 -11.36 -2.36
C GLU A 117 5.83 -11.84 -3.31
N ASN A 118 6.86 -11.03 -3.55
CA ASN A 118 7.99 -11.44 -4.39
C ASN A 118 8.82 -12.56 -3.73
N VAL A 119 9.04 -12.49 -2.42
CA VAL A 119 9.71 -13.58 -1.68
C VAL A 119 8.92 -14.89 -1.78
N ILE A 120 7.60 -14.85 -1.59
CA ILE A 120 6.73 -16.03 -1.61
C ILE A 120 6.73 -16.70 -2.99
N ILE A 121 6.73 -15.90 -4.06
CA ILE A 121 6.74 -16.39 -5.45
C ILE A 121 8.15 -16.79 -5.92
N GLY A 122 9.21 -16.39 -5.18
CA GLY A 122 10.60 -16.66 -5.57
C GLY A 122 11.15 -15.68 -6.62
N HIS A 123 10.54 -14.49 -6.73
CA HIS A 123 11.01 -13.41 -7.60
C HIS A 123 11.96 -12.45 -6.85
N MET A 124 12.79 -11.73 -7.60
CA MET A 124 13.66 -10.69 -7.05
C MET A 124 12.83 -9.63 -6.32
N ILE A 125 13.17 -9.37 -5.06
CA ILE A 125 12.47 -8.39 -4.25
C ILE A 125 12.72 -6.97 -4.76
N PRO A 126 11.74 -6.05 -4.66
CA PRO A 126 11.88 -4.65 -5.09
C PRO A 126 12.64 -3.82 -4.03
N ALA A 127 13.81 -4.30 -3.60
CA ALA A 127 14.71 -3.59 -2.70
C ALA A 127 16.17 -3.97 -2.99
N GLY A 128 17.10 -3.07 -2.65
CA GLY A 128 18.54 -3.30 -2.86
C GLY A 128 18.88 -3.56 -4.33
N THR A 129 19.60 -4.64 -4.60
CA THR A 129 19.99 -5.05 -5.97
C THR A 129 18.80 -5.34 -6.88
N GLY A 130 17.65 -5.74 -6.33
CA GLY A 130 16.45 -5.98 -7.11
C GLY A 130 15.81 -4.71 -7.67
N LEU A 131 16.00 -3.54 -7.04
CA LEU A 131 15.56 -2.26 -7.61
C LEU A 131 16.37 -1.91 -8.86
N GLN A 132 17.69 -2.03 -8.78
CA GLN A 132 18.59 -1.75 -9.91
C GLN A 132 18.28 -2.66 -11.11
N ALA A 133 18.05 -3.95 -10.84
CA ALA A 133 17.64 -4.90 -11.87
C ALA A 133 16.30 -4.51 -12.51
N ARG A 134 15.33 -4.08 -11.70
CA ARG A 134 14.01 -3.65 -12.19
C ARG A 134 14.07 -2.35 -12.99
N GLU A 135 14.83 -1.38 -12.54
CA GLU A 135 15.04 -0.11 -13.26
C GLU A 135 15.65 -0.36 -14.64
N LYS A 136 16.69 -1.20 -14.72
CA LYS A 136 17.31 -1.59 -15.99
C LYS A 136 16.33 -2.31 -16.92
N LEU A 137 15.48 -3.19 -16.39
CA LEU A 137 14.43 -3.85 -17.19
C LEU A 137 13.40 -2.86 -17.72
N ILE A 138 13.02 -1.87 -16.92
CA ILE A 138 12.09 -0.81 -17.35
C ILE A 138 12.72 0.05 -18.44
N GLU A 139 13.99 0.43 -18.30
CA GLU A 139 14.73 1.18 -19.33
C GLU A 139 14.83 0.42 -20.65
N LEU A 140 15.18 -0.87 -20.60
CA LEU A 140 15.24 -1.74 -21.77
C LEU A 140 13.87 -1.90 -22.44
N ALA A 141 12.80 -2.05 -21.64
CA ALA A 141 11.43 -2.14 -22.16
C ALA A 141 10.96 -0.83 -22.82
N ALA A 142 11.33 0.32 -22.25
CA ALA A 142 11.02 1.63 -22.82
C ALA A 142 11.73 1.82 -24.18
N GLN A 143 13.00 1.41 -24.28
CA GLN A 143 13.77 1.46 -25.53
C GLN A 143 13.18 0.55 -26.62
N ALA A 144 12.80 -0.69 -26.26
CA ALA A 144 12.15 -1.62 -27.18
C ALA A 144 10.79 -1.09 -27.69
N SER A 145 10.04 -0.41 -26.83
CA SER A 145 8.74 0.18 -27.19
C SER A 145 8.89 1.36 -28.15
N SER A 146 9.95 2.16 -28.03
CA SER A 146 10.24 3.24 -28.97
C SER A 146 10.75 2.75 -30.33
N ALA A 147 11.47 1.62 -30.38
CA ALA A 147 11.99 1.03 -31.61
C ALA A 147 10.91 0.30 -32.45
N THR A 148 9.76 -0.02 -31.84
CA THR A 148 8.64 -0.70 -32.53
C THR A 148 7.67 0.31 -33.17
N GLN A 149 7.81 1.61 -32.88
CA GLN A 149 6.99 2.69 -33.44
C GLN A 149 7.67 3.45 -34.61
N SER A 150 8.83 2.98 -35.08
CA SER A 150 9.56 3.47 -36.26
C SER A 150 9.64 2.40 -37.34
#